data_AF-A0A5A7NES8-F1
#
_entry.id   AF-A0A5A7NES8-F1
#
_cell.length_a   1.000
_cell.length_b   1.000
_cell.length_c   1.000
_cell.angle_alpha   90.00
_cell.angle_beta   90.00
_cell.angle_gamma   90.00
#
_symmetry.space_group_name_H-M   'P 1'
#
loop_
_entity.id
_entity.type
_entity.pdbx_description
1 polymer ?
#
loop_
_entity_poly.entity_id
_entity_poly.type
_entity_poly.pdbx_seq_one_letter_code
_entity_poly.pdbx_strand_id
1 'polypeptide(L)' 'MSIRFAINGFGRIGRLVLRAILESDRKDVEVVAINDLATPK' A
#
# COMPACT_ATOMS: atom_id res chain seq x y z
N MET A 1 -4.64 12.30 12.55
CA MET A 1 -4.52 10.84 12.77
C MET A 1 -4.76 10.16 11.44
N SER A 2 -3.81 9.38 10.94
CA SER A 2 -3.96 8.57 9.73
C SER A 2 -4.44 7.16 10.11
N ILE A 3 -5.33 6.59 9.30
CA ILE A 3 -5.64 5.17 9.35
C ILE A 3 -4.43 4.40 8.81
N ARG A 4 -3.83 3.58 9.67
CA ARG A 4 -2.64 2.79 9.34
C ARG A 4 -3.05 1.39 8.95
N PHE A 5 -2.63 0.93 7.77
CA PHE A 5 -2.98 -0.41 7.29
C PHE A 5 -1.84 -1.05 6.47
N ALA A 6 -1.94 -2.35 6.26
CA ALA A 6 -0.99 -3.14 5.49
C ALA A 6 -1.64 -3.73 4.23
N ILE A 7 -0.82 -3.99 3.21
CA ILE A 7 -1.25 -4.69 2.00
C ILE A 7 -0.72 -6.13 2.07
N ASN A 8 -1.63 -7.11 2.12
CA ASN A 8 -1.29 -8.53 2.03
C ASN A 8 -1.63 -9.07 0.63
N GLY A 9 -0.60 -9.37 -0.16
CA GLY A 9 -0.69 -9.68 -1.59
C GLY A 9 -0.40 -8.45 -2.46
N PHE A 10 0.86 -8.27 -2.85
CA PHE A 10 1.35 -7.16 -3.66
C PHE A 10 1.33 -7.45 -5.17
N GLY A 11 0.24 -8.09 -5.60
CA GLY A 11 -0.07 -8.35 -6.99
C GLY A 11 -0.55 -7.10 -7.76
N ARG A 12 -1.32 -7.32 -8.83
CA ARG A 12 -1.84 -6.23 -9.69
C ARG A 12 -2.62 -5.17 -8.89
N ILE A 13 -3.55 -5.61 -8.02
CA ILE A 13 -4.40 -4.70 -7.26
C ILE A 13 -3.64 -4.02 -6.13
N GLY A 14 -2.83 -4.76 -5.35
CA GLY A 14 -2.04 -4.18 -4.25
C GLY A 14 -1.13 -3.04 -4.72
N ARG A 15 -0.49 -3.20 -5.88
CA ARG A 15 0.34 -2.15 -6.50
C ARG A 15 -0.47 -0.92 -6.93
N LEU A 16 -1.63 -1.13 -7.55
CA LEU A 16 -2.50 -0.02 -7.99
C LEU A 16 -3.12 0.73 -6.80
N VAL A 17 -3.44 0.03 -5.72
CA VAL A 17 -3.92 0.66 -4.48
C VAL A 17 -2.84 1.55 -3.87
N LEU A 18 -1.62 1.03 -3.72
CA LEU A 18 -0.49 1.84 -3.22
C LEU A 18 -0.26 3.06 -4.11
N ARG A 19 -0.27 2.87 -5.43
CA ARG A 19 -0.13 3.95 -6.40
C ARG A 19 -1.22 5.02 -6.26
N ALA A 20 -2.49 4.61 -6.22
CA ALA A 20 -3.61 5.53 -6.07
C ALA A 20 -3.53 6.34 -4.78
N ILE A 21 -3.09 5.72 -3.68
CA ILE A 21 -2.90 6.42 -2.40
C ILE A 21 -1.80 7.48 -2.52
N LEU A 22 -0.64 7.12 -3.07
CA LEU A 22 0.48 8.05 -3.25
C LEU A 22 0.13 9.20 -4.20
N GLU A 23 -0.65 8.94 -5.25
CA GLU A 23 -1.06 9.94 -6.24
C GLU A 23 -2.24 10.82 -5.78
N SER A 24 -3.01 10.40 -4.76
CA SER A 24 -4.23 11.10 -4.30
C SER A 24 -4.00 12.20 -3.27
N ASP A 25 -2.75 12.45 -2.87
CA ASP A 25 -2.33 13.37 -1.79
C ASP A 25 -3.10 13.20 -0.46
N ARG A 26 -3.66 12.00 -0.24
CA ARG A 26 -4.40 11.69 0.99
C ARG A 26 -3.47 11.68 2.19
N LYS A 27 -3.85 12.41 3.24
CA LYS A 27 -3.15 12.47 4.53
C LYS A 27 -3.83 11.65 5.62
N ASP A 28 -5.01 11.08 5.32
CA ASP A 28 -5.84 10.35 6.26
C ASP A 28 -5.57 8.83 6.25
N VAL A 29 -4.69 8.36 5.37
CA VAL A 29 -4.32 6.95 5.25
C VAL A 29 -2.80 6.78 5.12
N GLU A 30 -2.26 5.70 5.69
CA GLU A 30 -0.83 5.39 5.68
C GLU A 30 -0.64 3.88 5.49
N VAL A 31 0.09 3.49 4.43
CA VAL A 31 0.48 2.10 4.20
C VAL A 31 1.75 1.81 5.00
N VAL A 32 1.65 0.99 6.04
CA VAL A 32 2.77 0.75 6.99
C VAL A 32 3.57 -0.51 6.69
N ALA A 33 3.00 -1.45 5.95
CA ALA A 33 3.64 -2.71 5.62
C ALA A 33 3.06 -3.31 4.34
N ILE A 34 3.88 -4.10 3.66
CA ILE A 34 3.50 -4.90 2.50
C ILE A 34 4.01 -6.32 2.75
N ASN A 35 3.14 -7.30 2.54
CA ASN A 35 3.48 -8.72 2.54
C ASN A 35 3.21 -9.31 1.16
N ASP A 36 4.18 -10.03 0.60
CA ASP A 36 4.05 -10.77 -0.66
C ASP A 36 4.94 -12.02 -0.65
N LEU A 37 4.72 -12.92 -1.61
CA LEU A 37 5.55 -14.11 -1.79
C LEU A 37 6.83 -13.81 -2.57
N ALA A 38 6.84 -12.73 -3.36
CA ALA A 38 8.02 -12.29 -4.08
C ALA A 38 9.03 -11.62 -3.12
N THR A 39 10.31 -11.92 -3.31
CA THR A 39 11.38 -11.26 -2.57
C THR A 39 11.56 -9.83 -3.08
N PRO A 40 11.62 -8.81 -2.19
CA PRO A 40 12.04 -7.46 -2.56
C PRO A 40 13.42 -7.49 -3.20
N LYS A 41 13.63 -6.71 -4.25
CA LYS A 41 14.95 -6.47 -4.82
C LYS A 41 15.60 -5.27 -4.18
#